data_AF-A0A645I297-F1
#
_entry.id   AF-A0A645I297-F1
#
_cell.length_a   1.000
_cell.length_b   1.000
_cell.length_c   1.000
_cell.angle_alpha   90.00
_cell.angle_beta   90.00
_cell.angle_gamma   90.00
#
_symmetry.space_group_name_H-M   'P 1'
#
loop_
_entity.id
_entity.type
_entity.pdbx_description
1 polymer ?
#
loop_
_entity_poly.entity_id
_entity_poly.type
_entity_poly.pdbx_seq_one_letter_code
_entity_poly.pdbx_strand_id
1 'polypeptide(L)' 'MSQDRTDWGFLYGEWSVGQSDFEKAFFIATEELKKRGEMVGADAIIGMRQDIDMDTTGFAFFYLQMYGTAVRFI' A
#
# COMPACT_ATOMS: atom_id res chain seq x y z
N MET A 1 -17.20 -11.62 30.20
CA MET A 1 -17.13 -12.38 28.95
C MET A 1 -18.37 -12.05 28.15
N SER A 2 -18.29 -11.06 27.25
CA SER A 2 -19.43 -10.68 26.41
C SER A 2 -19.65 -11.76 25.36
N GLN A 3 -20.89 -12.20 25.21
CA GLN A 3 -21.32 -13.19 24.22
C GLN A 3 -20.74 -12.90 22.84
N ASP A 4 -20.04 -13.88 22.28
CA ASP A 4 -19.63 -13.92 20.89
C ASP A 4 -20.87 -13.78 20.00
N ARG A 5 -21.07 -12.58 19.45
CA ARG A 5 -22.04 -12.38 18.38
C ARG A 5 -21.53 -13.19 17.19
N THR A 6 -22.30 -14.19 16.78
CA THR A 6 -22.01 -14.99 15.59
C THR A 6 -21.80 -14.06 14.40
N ASP A 7 -20.60 -14.09 13.85
CA ASP A 7 -20.21 -13.29 12.70
C ASP A 7 -20.75 -13.92 11.42
N TRP A 8 -21.84 -13.35 10.91
CA TRP A 8 -22.48 -13.78 9.67
C TRP A 8 -21.83 -13.14 8.43
N GLY A 9 -20.76 -12.34 8.59
CA GLY A 9 -20.06 -11.65 7.50
C GLY A 9 -19.47 -12.59 6.45
N PHE A 10 -19.05 -13.78 6.85
CA PHE A 10 -18.52 -14.81 5.94
C PHE A 10 -19.53 -15.30 4.89
N LEU A 11 -20.84 -15.34 5.21
CA LEU A 11 -21.87 -15.88 4.32
C LEU A 11 -22.20 -14.99 3.11
N TYR A 12 -21.88 -13.69 3.19
CA TYR A 12 -22.08 -12.73 2.10
C TYR A 12 -20.76 -12.32 1.42
N GLY A 13 -19.65 -12.98 1.79
CA GLY A 13 -18.31 -12.56 1.43
C GLY A 13 -17.94 -11.31 2.22
N GLU A 14 -16.99 -11.43 3.14
CA GLU A 14 -16.32 -10.26 3.68
C GLU A 14 -15.62 -9.55 2.53
N TRP A 15 -16.30 -8.56 1.94
CA TRP A 15 -15.70 -7.73 0.93
C TRP A 15 -14.76 -6.78 1.68
N SER A 16 -13.52 -7.23 1.87
CA SER A 16 -12.46 -6.35 2.33
C SER A 16 -12.28 -5.29 1.25
N VAL A 17 -12.86 -4.13 1.50
CA VAL A 17 -12.80 -2.94 0.65
C VAL A 17 -11.36 -2.50 0.34
N GLY A 18 -10.36 -3.00 1.07
CA GLY A 18 -8.94 -2.76 0.82
C GLY A 18 -8.25 -3.76 -0.13
N GLN A 19 -8.97 -4.75 -0.69
CA GLN A 19 -8.34 -5.89 -1.36
C GLN A 19 -8.25 -5.77 -2.89
N SER A 20 -9.00 -4.89 -3.55
CA SER A 20 -9.22 -5.01 -5.00
C SER A 20 -8.03 -4.65 -5.92
N ASP A 21 -7.00 -3.93 -5.46
CA ASP A 21 -5.91 -3.51 -6.37
C ASP A 21 -4.56 -3.20 -5.65
N PHE A 22 -4.32 -3.75 -4.44
CA PHE A 22 -3.09 -3.45 -3.68
C PHE A 22 -1.80 -3.73 -4.46
N GLU A 23 -1.71 -4.89 -5.13
CA GLU A 23 -0.53 -5.28 -5.90
C GLU A 23 -0.24 -4.29 -7.04
N LYS A 24 -1.29 -3.84 -7.71
CA LYS A 24 -1.18 -2.86 -8.79
C LYS A 24 -0.71 -1.51 -8.26
N ALA A 25 -1.27 -1.05 -7.15
CA ALA A 25 -0.84 0.19 -6.49
C ALA A 25 0.63 0.09 -6.04
N PHE A 26 1.03 -1.03 -5.44
CA PHE A 26 2.40 -1.28 -4.99
C PHE A 26 3.39 -1.25 -6.15
N PHE A 27 3.05 -1.90 -7.26
CA PHE A 27 3.87 -1.91 -8.46
C PHE A 27 4.06 -0.49 -9.02
N ILE A 28 2.96 0.25 -9.20
CA ILE A 28 3.00 1.63 -9.72
C ILE A 28 3.85 2.53 -8.81
N ALA A 29 3.60 2.50 -7.50
CA ALA A 29 4.34 3.32 -6.53
C ALA A 29 5.85 3.00 -6.52
N THR A 30 6.21 1.73 -6.67
CA THR A 30 7.62 1.30 -6.76
C THR A 30 8.28 1.76 -8.05
N GLU A 31 7.59 1.66 -9.19
CA GLU A 31 8.11 2.14 -10.47
C GLU A 31 8.29 3.67 -10.50
N GLU A 32 7.39 4.42 -9.89
CA GLU A 32 7.57 5.87 -9.72
C GLU A 32 8.79 6.21 -8.86
N LEU A 33 9.02 5.46 -7.78
CA LEU A 33 10.21 5.61 -6.94
C LEU A 33 11.49 5.35 -7.71
N LYS A 34 11.54 4.30 -8.55
CA LYS A 34 12.69 4.02 -9.42
C LYS A 34 13.00 5.19 -10.35
N LYS A 35 11.97 5.75 -11.01
CA LYS A 35 12.13 6.94 -11.87
C LYS A 35 12.70 8.12 -11.09
N ARG A 36 12.22 8.38 -9.87
CA ARG A 36 12.75 9.43 -8.99
C ARG A 36 14.20 9.15 -8.57
N GLY A 37 14.54 7.90 -8.29
CA GLY A 37 15.91 7.47 -7.97
C GLY A 37 16.87 7.72 -9.14
N GLU A 38 16.45 7.39 -10.36
CA GLU A 38 17.22 7.64 -11.58
C GLU A 38 17.45 9.15 -11.80
N MET A 39 16.42 9.98 -11.59
CA MET A 39 16.53 11.44 -11.69
C MET A 39 17.57 12.06 -10.75
N VAL A 40 17.85 11.43 -9.61
CA VAL A 40 18.85 11.91 -8.64
C VAL A 40 20.20 11.17 -8.73
N GLY A 41 20.36 10.28 -9.73
CA GLY A 41 21.59 9.51 -9.93
C GLY A 41 21.86 8.48 -8.83
N ALA A 42 20.80 7.91 -8.25
CA ALA A 42 20.91 6.84 -7.27
C ALA A 42 21.03 5.48 -7.95
N ASP A 43 21.84 4.60 -7.37
CA ASP A 43 22.00 3.21 -7.82
C ASP A 43 20.98 2.28 -7.14
N ALA A 44 20.50 2.66 -5.95
CA ALA A 44 19.52 1.90 -5.20
C ALA A 44 18.63 2.80 -4.33
N ILE A 45 17.49 2.25 -3.93
CA ILE A 45 16.62 2.82 -2.89
C ILE A 45 16.56 1.80 -1.76
N ILE A 46 17.00 2.20 -0.57
CA ILE A 46 17.10 1.33 0.61
C ILE A 46 16.14 1.77 1.72
N GLY A 47 15.87 0.89 2.68
CA GLY A 47 15.01 1.20 3.81
C GLY A 47 13.57 1.51 3.40
N MET A 48 13.08 0.82 2.36
CA MET A 48 11.73 1.00 1.83
C MET A 48 10.67 0.76 2.90
N ARG A 49 9.67 1.64 2.94
CA ARG A 49 8.49 1.55 3.80
C ARG A 49 7.24 1.88 3.00
N GLN A 50 6.11 1.39 3.48
CA GLN A 50 4.79 1.64 2.92
C GLN A 50 3.93 2.35 3.97
N ASP A 51 3.09 3.26 3.50
CA ASP A 51 2.04 3.91 4.27
C ASP A 51 0.71 3.73 3.55
N ILE A 52 -0.34 3.35 4.28
CA ILE A 52 -1.66 3.03 3.73
C ILE A 52 -2.70 3.84 4.49
N ASP A 53 -3.30 4.80 3.79
CA ASP A 53 -4.42 5.58 4.31
C ASP A 53 -5.73 5.10 3.68
N MET A 54 -6.73 4.80 4.51
CA MET A 54 -8.06 4.41 4.04
C MET A 54 -8.96 5.65 3.91
N ASP A 55 -9.58 5.85 2.74
CA ASP A 55 -10.64 6.84 2.62
C ASP A 55 -11.93 6.31 3.25
N THR A 56 -12.44 7.05 4.23
CA THR A 56 -13.65 6.69 5.00
C THR A 56 -14.91 7.40 4.50
N THR A 57 -14.79 8.28 3.51
CA THR A 57 -15.88 9.16 3.04
C THR A 57 -16.57 8.69 1.75
N GLY A 58 -15.98 7.76 1.02
CA GLY A 58 -16.58 7.11 -0.15
C GLY A 58 -16.05 5.68 -0.26
N PHE A 59 -16.95 4.73 -0.50
CA PHE A 59 -16.66 3.29 -0.57
C PHE A 59 -15.30 2.94 -1.23
N ALA A 60 -14.45 2.24 -0.47
CA ALA A 60 -13.42 1.30 -0.93
C ALA A 60 -12.22 1.83 -1.73
N PHE A 61 -11.66 2.99 -1.40
CA PHE A 61 -10.36 3.42 -1.92
C PHE A 61 -9.31 3.57 -0.81
N PHE A 62 -8.07 3.25 -1.13
CA PHE A 62 -6.91 3.44 -0.27
C PHE A 62 -5.86 4.26 -1.01
N TYR A 63 -5.13 5.09 -0.26
CA TYR A 63 -3.91 5.72 -0.74
C TYR A 63 -2.73 4.86 -0.30
N LEU A 64 -1.89 4.48 -1.25
CA LEU A 64 -0.63 3.78 -0.99
C LEU A 64 0.52 4.71 -1.31
N GLN A 65 1.34 4.99 -0.29
CA GLN A 65 2.57 5.72 -0.44
C GLN A 65 3.76 4.81 -0.13
N MET A 66 4.67 4.68 -1.09
CA MET A 66 5.96 4.04 -0.90
C MET A 66 7.03 5.12 -0.70
N TYR A 67 7.98 4.89 0.20
CA TYR A 67 9.12 5.79 0.40
C TYR A 67 10.36 5.05 0.88
N GLY A 68 11.54 5.65 0.70
CA GLY A 68 12.83 5.09 1.08
C GLY A 68 13.96 6.08 0.87
N THR A 69 15.19 5.64 1.10
CA THR A 69 16.40 6.47 0.96
C THR A 69 17.12 6.12 -0.34
N ALA A 70 17.26 7.09 -1.24
CA ALA A 70 18.06 6.95 -2.45
C ALA A 70 19.56 6.98 -2.09
N VAL A 71 20.33 6.00 -2.58
CA VAL A 71 21.77 5.84 -2.29
C VAL A 71 22.56 5.57 -3.57
N ARG A 72 23.84 5.91 -3.53
CA ARG A 72 24.80 5.67 -4.61
C ARG A 72 25.98 4.89 -4.06
N PHE A 73 26.47 3.89 -4.78
CA PHE A 73 27.71 3.20 -4.43
C PHE A 73 28.88 4.14 -4.70
N ILE A 74 29.77 4.28 -3.70
CA ILE A 74 31.00 5.08 -3.79
C ILE A 74 32.18 4.12 -3.72
#